data_AF-A0A3Q2SSA6-F1
#
_entry.id   AF-A0A3Q2SSA6-F1
#
_cell.length_a   1.000
_cell.length_b   1.000
_cell.length_c   1.000
_cell.angle_alpha   90.00
_cell.angle_beta   90.00
_cell.angle_gamma   90.00
#
_symmetry.space_group_name_H-M   'P 1'
#
loop_
_entity.id
_entity.type
_entity.pdbx_description
1 polymer ?
#
loop_
_entity_poly.entity_id
_entity_poly.type
_entity_poly.pdbx_seq_one_letter_code
_entity_poly.pdbx_strand_id
1 'polypeptide(L)' 'EDALLRCIQETLWSDGAPQDFHSKYGLGVLVSGTVFYSLVWGYVLTETRIEWNLSPVKRVIEKNW' A
#
# COMPACT_ATOMS: atom_id res chain seq x y z
N GLU A 1 -23.23 41.22 -11.65
CA GLU A 1 -23.02 40.19 -10.60
C GLU A 1 -22.92 38.80 -11.21
N ASP A 2 -23.76 38.46 -12.18
CA ASP A 2 -23.73 37.15 -12.88
C ASP A 2 -22.35 36.71 -13.41
N ALA A 3 -21.54 37.63 -13.93
CA ALA A 3 -20.18 37.33 -14.39
C ALA A 3 -19.20 37.06 -13.24
N LEU A 4 -19.35 37.72 -12.10
CA LEU A 4 -18.55 37.46 -10.90
C LEU A 4 -18.95 36.13 -10.26
N LEU A 5 -20.25 35.85 -10.21
CA LEU A 5 -20.77 34.58 -9.69
C LEU A 5 -20.33 33.41 -10.58
N ARG A 6 -20.28 33.59 -11.91
CA ARG A 6 -19.70 32.62 -12.85
C ARG A 6 -18.20 32.47 -12.67
N CYS A 7 -17.44 33.54 -12.49
CA CYS A 7 -16.00 33.48 -12.25
C CYS A 7 -15.66 32.76 -10.93
N ILE A 8 -16.42 33.05 -9.87
CA ILE A 8 -16.31 32.36 -8.58
C ILE A 8 -16.64 30.88 -8.77
N GLN A 9 -17.77 30.55 -9.43
CA GLN A 9 -18.14 29.16 -9.72
C GLN A 9 -17.06 28.44 -10.55
N GLU A 10 -16.52 29.07 -11.59
CA GLU A 10 -15.46 28.49 -12.40
C GLU A 10 -14.16 28.34 -11.62
N THR A 11 -13.82 29.20 -10.67
CA THR A 11 -12.62 29.01 -9.83
C THR A 11 -12.85 27.97 -8.72
N LEU A 12 -14.09 27.86 -8.24
CA LEU A 12 -14.50 26.88 -7.22
C LEU A 12 -14.58 25.45 -7.80
N TRP A 13 -14.97 25.33 -9.07
CA TRP A 13 -15.11 24.06 -9.82
C TRP A 13 -13.98 23.79 -10.81
N SER A 14 -13.14 24.79 -11.10
CA SER A 14 -11.84 24.57 -11.74
C SER A 14 -10.99 23.86 -10.70
N ASP A 15 -11.11 22.55 -10.75
CA ASP A 15 -10.33 21.44 -10.20
C ASP A 15 -8.83 21.76 -10.00
N GLY A 16 -8.54 22.77 -9.18
CA GLY A 16 -7.24 23.43 -9.02
C GLY A 16 -6.27 22.64 -8.16
N ALA A 17 -6.57 21.36 -7.89
CA ALA A 17 -5.56 20.44 -7.43
C ALA A 17 -4.55 20.26 -8.58
N PRO A 18 -3.25 20.54 -8.35
CA PRO A 18 -2.23 20.21 -9.32
C PRO A 18 -2.45 18.77 -9.79
N GLN A 19 -2.58 18.58 -11.11
CA GLN A 19 -2.64 17.26 -11.74
C GLN A 19 -1.24 16.64 -11.73
N ASP A 20 -0.67 16.55 -10.54
CA ASP A 20 0.61 15.94 -10.30
C ASP A 20 0.46 14.41 -10.22
N PHE A 21 1.60 13.76 -10.13
CA PHE A 21 1.69 12.31 -10.11
C PHE A 21 0.84 11.68 -8.99
N HIS A 22 0.78 12.29 -7.81
CA HIS A 22 0.09 11.73 -6.67
C HIS A 22 -1.43 11.84 -6.82
N SER A 23 -1.93 12.92 -7.39
CA SER A 23 -3.35 13.10 -7.73
C SER A 23 -3.83 12.05 -8.73
N LYS A 24 -3.00 11.70 -9.72
CA LYS A 24 -3.39 10.79 -10.81
C LYS A 24 -3.12 9.31 -10.52
N TYR A 25 -2.02 9.00 -9.84
CA TYR A 25 -1.53 7.62 -9.69
C TYR A 25 -1.30 7.20 -8.25
N GLY A 26 -1.34 8.12 -7.28
CA GLY A 26 -0.93 7.86 -5.90
C GLY A 26 -1.64 6.67 -5.28
N LEU A 27 -2.98 6.61 -5.38
CA LEU A 27 -3.75 5.48 -4.85
C LEU A 27 -3.43 4.17 -5.59
N GLY A 28 -3.33 4.21 -6.91
CA GLY A 28 -3.03 3.03 -7.72
C GLY A 28 -1.66 2.43 -7.42
N VAL A 29 -0.64 3.28 -7.30
CA VAL A 29 0.72 2.86 -6.93
C VAL A 29 0.76 2.33 -5.50
N LEU A 30 0.08 3.00 -4.56
CA LEU A 30 0.04 2.56 -3.17
C LEU A 30 -0.60 1.17 -3.03
N VAL A 31 -1.76 0.96 -3.66
CA VAL A 31 -2.48 -0.32 -3.57
C VAL A 31 -1.69 -1.43 -4.26
N SER A 32 -1.25 -1.21 -5.50
CA SER A 32 -0.49 -2.23 -6.25
C SER A 32 0.84 -2.56 -5.59
N GLY A 33 1.57 -1.55 -5.11
CA GLY A 33 2.83 -1.73 -4.38
C GLY A 33 2.64 -2.51 -3.09
N THR A 34 1.58 -2.22 -2.32
CA THR A 34 1.27 -2.94 -1.07
C THR A 34 0.93 -4.40 -1.33
N VAL A 35 0.11 -4.68 -2.36
CA VAL A 35 -0.24 -6.05 -2.76
C VAL A 35 1.00 -6.81 -3.22
N PHE A 36 1.79 -6.22 -4.12
CA PHE A 36 3.02 -6.84 -4.63
C PHE A 36 4.01 -7.15 -3.51
N TYR A 37 4.31 -6.17 -2.65
CA TYR A 37 5.19 -6.33 -1.51
C TYR A 37 4.75 -7.49 -0.60
N SER A 38 3.47 -7.51 -0.24
CA SER A 38 2.93 -8.51 0.68
C SER A 38 2.98 -9.91 0.10
N LEU A 39 2.73 -10.06 -1.20
CA LEU A 39 2.80 -11.35 -1.89
C LEU A 39 4.23 -11.86 -1.99
N VAL A 40 5.16 -11.01 -2.43
CA VAL A 40 6.58 -11.40 -2.57
C VAL A 40 7.17 -11.78 -1.22
N TRP A 41 6.99 -10.94 -0.20
CA TRP A 41 7.54 -11.27 1.13
C TRP A 41 6.78 -12.40 1.80
N GLY A 42 5.46 -12.53 1.60
CA GLY A 42 4.71 -13.70 2.05
C GLY A 42 5.30 -15.00 1.49
N TYR A 43 5.56 -15.04 0.17
CA TYR A 43 6.20 -16.17 -0.48
C TYR A 43 7.61 -16.44 0.04
N VAL A 44 8.43 -15.40 0.23
CA VAL A 44 9.77 -15.54 0.81
C VAL A 44 9.70 -16.15 2.22
N LEU A 45 8.81 -15.63 3.07
CA LEU A 45 8.70 -16.08 4.45
C LEU A 45 8.24 -17.54 4.59
N THR A 46 7.39 -18.05 3.68
CA THR A 46 6.78 -19.39 3.81
C THR A 46 7.28 -20.43 2.82
N GLU A 47 7.49 -20.06 1.54
CA GLU A 47 7.65 -21.04 0.45
C GLU A 47 9.11 -21.28 0.06
N THR A 48 10.01 -20.36 0.38
CA THR A 48 11.43 -20.49 -0.03
C THR A 48 12.25 -21.46 0.83
N ARG A 49 11.60 -22.16 1.78
CA ARG A 49 12.21 -23.13 2.70
C ARG A 49 13.33 -22.52 3.56
N ILE A 50 13.24 -21.25 3.89
CA ILE A 50 14.15 -20.61 4.85
C ILE A 50 13.92 -21.22 6.23
N GLU A 51 15.00 -21.74 6.83
CA GLU A 51 14.98 -22.18 8.21
C GLU A 51 15.14 -20.98 9.15
N TRP A 52 14.02 -20.56 9.74
CA TRP A 52 13.99 -19.41 10.66
C TRP A 52 14.51 -19.70 12.07
N ASN A 53 14.74 -20.98 12.40
CA ASN A 53 15.17 -21.44 13.73
C ASN A 53 14.44 -20.73 14.89
N LEU A 54 13.10 -20.67 14.79
CA LEU A 54 12.30 -19.98 15.79
C LEU A 54 12.34 -20.75 17.12
N SER A 55 12.25 -20.04 18.24
CA SER A 55 12.32 -20.62 19.60
C SER A 55 11.55 -21.96 19.76
N PRO A 56 12.18 -23.02 20.29
CA PRO A 56 11.55 -24.34 20.39
C PRO A 56 10.45 -24.40 21.46
N VAL A 57 10.41 -23.42 22.37
CA VAL A 57 9.48 -23.38 23.51
C VAL A 57 8.04 -23.48 23.02
N LYS A 58 7.31 -24.48 23.52
CA LYS A 58 5.90 -24.79 23.16
C LYS A 58 5.65 -25.17 21.70
N ARG A 59 6.70 -25.42 20.90
CA ARG A 59 6.59 -25.89 19.50
C ARG A 59 7.14 -27.29 19.28
N VAL A 60 8.18 -27.65 20.02
CA VAL A 60 8.84 -28.95 19.91
C VAL A 60 8.59 -29.74 21.19
N ILE A 61 8.18 -31.00 21.05
CA ILE A 61 8.13 -31.94 22.18
C ILE A 61 9.56 -32.40 22.44
N GLU A 62 10.01 -32.22 23.67
CA GLU A 62 11.32 -32.70 24.10
C GLU A 62 11.37 -34.22 23.97
N LYS A 63 12.36 -34.71 23.22
CA LYS A 63 12.65 -36.13 23.09
C LYS A 63 13.82 -36.45 24.00
N ASN A 64 13.73 -37.51 24.79
CA ASN A 64 14.92 -38.07 25.44
C ASN A 64 15.86 -38.59 24.34
N TRP A 65 17.06 -38.05 24.29
CA TRP A 65 18.11 -38.45 23.37
C TRP A 65 19.32 -38.92 24.17
#